data_AF-A0A0L9VPJ8-F1
#
_entry.id   AF-A0A0L9VPJ8-F1
#
_cell.length_a   1.000
_cell.length_b   1.000
_cell.length_c   1.000
_cell.angle_alpha   90.00
_cell.angle_beta   90.00
_cell.angle_gamma   90.00
#
_symmetry.space_group_name_H-M   'P 1'
#
loop_
_entity.id
_entity.type
_entity.pdbx_description
1 polymer ?
#
loop_
_entity_poly.entity_id
_entity_poly.type
_entity_poly.pdbx_seq_one_letter_code
_entity_poly.pdbx_strand_id
1 'polypeptide(L)'
;MEDDHQWELCNDDGFIFKRKRRRIDAPPPPEADESAAEKLRREPQSLPSPSSSTDSAGSSLLRDLLLQVEAQEAIIRDVSNLCDIAEAVCVKREEQFKQTLFDLPIWVSPNDLMEVLCGDDDDDD
;
A
#
# COMPACT_ATOMS: atom_id res chain seq x y z
N MET A 1 11.08 -17.23 28.23
CA MET A 1 9.84 -16.57 27.77
C MET A 1 10.22 -15.79 26.53
N GLU A 2 10.02 -16.35 25.35
CA GLU A 2 10.21 -15.63 24.08
C GLU A 2 9.60 -16.48 22.96
N ASP A 3 8.34 -16.20 22.64
CA ASP A 3 7.61 -16.87 21.55
C ASP A 3 6.58 -15.92 20.92
N ASP A 4 6.74 -14.61 21.08
CA ASP A 4 5.66 -13.65 20.80
C ASP A 4 5.77 -12.90 19.47
N HIS A 5 6.72 -13.25 18.60
CA HIS A 5 6.99 -12.44 17.39
C HIS A 5 6.96 -13.18 16.06
N GLN A 6 6.56 -14.46 16.00
CA GLN A 6 6.51 -15.11 14.69
C GLN A 6 5.20 -14.85 13.95
N TRP A 7 5.24 -13.80 13.14
CA TRP A 7 4.22 -13.46 12.17
C TRP A 7 4.44 -14.27 10.88
N GLU A 8 3.35 -14.79 10.30
CA GLU A 8 3.33 -15.37 8.95
C GLU A 8 2.72 -14.35 7.98
N LEU A 9 3.22 -14.35 6.74
CA LEU A 9 2.70 -13.51 5.67
C LEU A 9 1.67 -14.32 4.88
N CYS A 10 0.42 -13.88 4.89
CA CYS A 10 -0.68 -14.50 4.16
C CYS A 10 -1.02 -13.68 2.91
N ASN A 11 -1.34 -14.36 1.82
CA ASN A 11 -1.90 -13.74 0.61
C ASN A 11 -3.28 -14.34 0.39
N ASP A 12 -4.31 -13.50 0.42
CA ASP A 12 -5.70 -13.89 0.19
C ASP A 12 -6.34 -12.87 -0.75
N ASP A 13 -6.99 -13.34 -1.82
CA ASP A 13 -7.59 -12.51 -2.87
C ASP A 13 -6.68 -11.38 -3.43
N GLY A 14 -5.36 -11.59 -3.45
CA GLY A 14 -4.38 -10.61 -3.93
C GLY A 14 -3.98 -9.54 -2.91
N PHE A 15 -4.48 -9.63 -1.67
CA PHE A 15 -4.06 -8.79 -0.55
C PHE A 15 -3.10 -9.54 0.38
N ILE A 16 -1.98 -8.88 0.71
CA ILE A 16 -0.93 -9.45 1.56
C ILE A 16 -1.02 -8.87 2.97
N PHE A 17 -1.15 -9.72 3.99
CA PHE A 17 -1.24 -9.30 5.40
C PHE A 17 -0.42 -10.19 6.36
N LYS A 18 -0.07 -9.64 7.53
CA LYS A 18 0.63 -10.36 8.60
C LYS A 18 -0.37 -10.97 9.59
N ARG A 19 -0.26 -12.28 9.86
CA ARG A 19 -1.06 -12.98 10.87
C ARG A 19 -0.17 -13.62 11.92
N LYS A 20 -0.57 -13.63 13.21
CA LYS A 20 0.20 -14.29 14.27
C LYS A 20 0.10 -15.80 14.04
N ARG A 21 1.24 -16.47 13.88
CA ARG A 21 1.29 -17.90 13.54
C ARG A 21 0.66 -18.72 14.65
N ARG A 22 -0.26 -19.63 14.30
CA ARG A 22 -0.81 -20.61 15.23
C ARG A 22 0.25 -21.68 15.50
N ARG A 23 0.39 -22.13 16.76
CA ARG A 23 1.32 -23.21 17.12
C ARG A 23 0.90 -24.49 16.37
N ILE A 24 1.85 -25.11 15.67
CA ILE A 24 1.64 -26.29 14.81
C ILE A 24 1.19 -27.52 15.62
N ASP A 25 1.43 -27.55 16.95
CA ASP A 25 0.97 -28.63 17.84
C ASP A 25 -0.44 -28.42 18.43
N ALA A 26 -1.18 -27.38 18.00
CA ALA A 26 -2.59 -27.28 18.36
C ALA A 26 -3.37 -28.32 17.54
N PRO A 27 -4.11 -29.25 18.18
CA PRO A 27 -4.87 -30.25 17.45
C PRO A 27 -5.81 -29.55 16.46
N PRO A 28 -5.94 -30.07 15.24
CA PRO A 28 -6.92 -29.54 14.29
C PRO A 28 -8.30 -29.54 14.98
N PRO A 29 -9.15 -28.51 14.71
CA PRO A 29 -10.54 -28.56 15.15
C PRO A 29 -11.12 -29.91 14.72
N PRO A 30 -11.87 -30.61 15.59
CA PRO A 30 -12.34 -31.96 15.31
C PRO A 30 -13.00 -31.96 13.93
N GLU A 31 -12.37 -32.70 13.01
CA GLU A 31 -12.88 -32.98 11.69
C GLU A 31 -14.28 -33.56 11.88
N ALA A 32 -15.29 -32.80 11.47
CA ALA A 32 -16.67 -33.22 11.54
C ALA A 32 -16.83 -34.38 10.55
N ASP A 33 -16.75 -35.61 11.07
CA ASP A 33 -17.43 -36.83 10.61
C ASP A 33 -18.05 -36.68 9.19
N GLU A 34 -17.26 -37.04 8.17
CA GLU A 34 -17.70 -37.13 6.78
C GLU A 34 -18.71 -38.27 6.53
N SER A 35 -19.07 -39.08 7.53
CA SER A 35 -19.98 -40.22 7.41
C SER A 35 -21.45 -39.91 7.73
N ALA A 36 -21.73 -38.76 8.36
CA ALA A 36 -23.10 -38.28 8.55
C ALA A 36 -23.65 -37.50 7.33
N ALA A 37 -22.79 -37.05 6.41
CA ALA A 37 -23.16 -36.20 5.28
C ALA A 37 -23.77 -36.94 4.07
N GLU A 38 -23.58 -38.26 3.93
CA GLU A 38 -23.91 -38.98 2.69
C GLU A 38 -25.35 -39.53 2.63
N LYS A 39 -26.12 -39.50 3.74
CA LYS A 39 -27.52 -39.99 3.75
C LYS A 39 -28.57 -38.97 3.32
N LEU A 40 -28.19 -37.72 3.03
CA LEU A 40 -29.13 -36.68 2.57
C LEU A 40 -29.06 -36.44 1.04
N ARG A 41 -28.62 -37.44 0.25
CA ARG A 41 -28.44 -37.32 -1.21
C ARG A 41 -29.61 -37.79 -2.08
N ARG A 42 -30.77 -38.19 -1.53
CA ARG A 42 -31.94 -38.60 -2.33
C ARG A 42 -33.28 -38.24 -1.69
N GLU A 43 -33.65 -36.98 -1.75
CA GLU A 43 -35.04 -36.57 -1.94
C GLU A 43 -35.08 -35.33 -2.85
N PRO A 44 -35.95 -35.28 -3.88
CA PRO A 44 -36.21 -34.07 -4.63
C PRO A 44 -37.09 -33.16 -3.78
N GLN A 45 -36.50 -32.53 -2.76
CA GLN A 45 -37.16 -31.46 -2.03
C GLN A 45 -37.10 -30.21 -2.90
N SER A 46 -38.29 -29.81 -3.35
CA SER A 46 -38.59 -28.51 -3.95
C SER A 46 -37.70 -27.41 -3.37
N LEU A 47 -37.00 -26.70 -4.25
CA LEU A 47 -36.24 -25.49 -3.96
C LEU A 47 -36.94 -24.66 -2.88
N PRO A 48 -36.40 -24.56 -1.65
CA PRO A 48 -36.73 -23.44 -0.80
C PRO A 48 -36.08 -22.24 -1.45
N SER A 49 -36.91 -21.33 -1.98
CA SER A 49 -36.51 -19.98 -2.34
C SER A 49 -35.59 -19.42 -1.25
N PRO A 50 -34.49 -18.73 -1.59
CA PRO A 50 -33.61 -18.16 -0.59
C PRO A 50 -34.44 -17.20 0.28
N SER A 51 -34.72 -17.63 1.50
CA SER A 51 -35.36 -16.84 2.54
C SER A 51 -34.45 -15.66 2.86
N SER A 52 -34.99 -14.48 2.64
CA SER A 52 -34.41 -13.14 2.68
C SER A 52 -34.08 -12.65 4.10
N SER A 53 -33.30 -13.40 4.89
CA SER A 53 -33.05 -13.05 6.30
C SER A 53 -31.60 -12.67 6.66
N THR A 54 -30.63 -12.79 5.74
CA THR A 54 -29.26 -12.27 5.95
C THR A 54 -28.96 -10.98 5.18
N ASP A 55 -29.80 -10.60 4.21
CA ASP A 55 -29.62 -9.39 3.41
C ASP A 55 -29.77 -8.09 4.22
N SER A 56 -30.52 -8.13 5.33
CA SER A 56 -30.81 -6.93 6.12
C SER A 56 -29.56 -6.40 6.85
N ALA A 57 -28.80 -7.29 7.51
CA ALA A 57 -27.59 -6.91 8.23
C ALA A 57 -26.41 -6.62 7.30
N GLY A 58 -26.30 -7.33 6.17
CA GLY A 58 -25.30 -7.04 5.14
C GLY A 58 -25.56 -5.71 4.43
N SER A 59 -26.82 -5.41 4.14
CA SER A 59 -27.24 -4.15 3.51
C SER A 59 -27.03 -2.94 4.42
N SER A 60 -27.28 -3.07 5.73
CA SER A 60 -27.00 -1.99 6.70
C SER A 60 -25.51 -1.70 6.81
N LEU A 61 -24.67 -2.75 6.89
CA LEU A 61 -23.20 -2.57 6.92
C LEU A 61 -22.69 -1.90 5.65
N LEU A 62 -23.19 -2.29 4.47
CA LEU A 62 -22.80 -1.65 3.21
C LEU A 62 -23.20 -0.18 3.16
N ARG A 63 -24.38 0.20 3.68
CA ARG A 63 -24.77 1.61 3.81
C ARG A 63 -23.89 2.38 4.78
N ASP A 64 -23.55 1.78 5.90
CA ASP A 64 -22.68 2.41 6.90
C ASP A 64 -21.26 2.61 6.36
N LEU A 65 -20.71 1.62 5.64
CA LEU A 65 -19.43 1.76 4.93
C LEU A 65 -19.49 2.86 3.86
N LEU A 66 -20.58 2.93 3.10
CA LEU A 66 -20.76 3.97 2.08
C LEU A 66 -20.75 5.37 2.72
N LEU A 67 -21.52 5.56 3.80
CA LEU A 67 -21.52 6.78 4.60
C LEU A 67 -20.13 7.12 5.15
N GLN A 68 -19.37 6.11 5.58
CA GLN A 68 -18.03 6.30 6.12
C GLN A 68 -17.02 6.73 5.04
N VAL A 69 -17.10 6.14 3.84
CA VAL A 69 -16.24 6.49 2.70
C VAL A 69 -16.59 7.88 2.16
N GLU A 70 -17.87 8.24 2.10
CA GLU A 70 -18.31 9.59 1.76
C GLU A 70 -17.78 10.62 2.77
N ALA A 71 -17.77 10.29 4.07
CA ALA A 71 -17.20 11.16 5.10
C ALA A 71 -15.67 11.25 5.04
N GLN A 72 -14.96 10.18 4.67
CA GLN A 72 -13.49 10.18 4.54
C GLN A 72 -12.99 10.94 3.30
N GLU A 73 -13.88 11.24 2.35
CA GLU A 73 -13.54 11.98 1.13
C GLU A 73 -12.92 13.36 1.44
N ALA A 74 -13.38 14.04 2.49
CA ALA A 74 -12.81 15.32 2.92
C ALA A 74 -11.36 15.16 3.41
N ILE A 75 -11.07 14.12 4.20
CA ILE A 75 -9.73 13.83 4.72
C ILE A 75 -8.78 13.51 3.57
N ILE A 76 -9.22 12.73 2.60
CA ILE A 76 -8.41 12.40 1.42
C ILE A 76 -8.07 13.68 0.65
N ARG A 77 -9.04 14.57 0.42
CA ARG A 77 -8.79 15.86 -0.23
C ARG A 77 -7.81 16.73 0.54
N ASP A 78 -7.95 16.80 1.86
CA ASP A 78 -7.07 17.61 2.71
C ASP A 78 -5.63 17.10 2.66
N VAL A 79 -5.44 15.78 2.73
CA VAL A 79 -4.12 15.15 2.62
C VAL A 79 -3.53 15.35 1.22
N SER A 80 -4.31 15.19 0.15
CA SER A 80 -3.85 15.49 -1.22
C SER A 80 -3.38 16.94 -1.37
N ASN A 81 -4.17 17.90 -0.89
CA ASN A 81 -3.77 19.31 -0.94
C ASN A 81 -2.48 19.58 -0.14
N LEU A 82 -2.30 18.92 1.01
CA LEU A 82 -1.05 19.02 1.76
C LEU A 82 0.14 18.47 0.99
N CYS A 83 -0.03 17.37 0.25
CA CYS A 83 1.00 16.82 -0.63
C CYS A 83 1.37 17.79 -1.75
N ASP A 84 0.39 18.41 -2.42
CA ASP A 84 0.64 19.39 -3.48
C ASP A 84 1.44 20.60 -2.97
N ILE A 85 1.09 21.10 -1.77
CA ILE A 85 1.82 22.20 -1.12
C ILE A 85 3.25 21.78 -0.80
N ALA A 86 3.44 20.57 -0.25
CA ALA A 86 4.76 20.06 0.09
C ALA A 86 5.64 19.93 -1.16
N GLU A 87 5.08 19.41 -2.26
CA GLU A 87 5.76 19.30 -3.54
C GLU A 87 6.17 20.68 -4.08
N ALA A 88 5.26 21.65 -4.08
CA ALA A 88 5.54 23.01 -4.54
C ALA A 88 6.65 23.69 -3.73
N VAL A 89 6.69 23.49 -2.41
CA VAL A 89 7.74 24.03 -1.54
C VAL A 89 9.09 23.38 -1.85
N CYS A 90 9.11 22.06 -2.04
CA CYS A 90 10.32 21.31 -2.38
C CYS A 90 10.88 21.73 -3.74
N VAL A 91 10.05 21.74 -4.78
CA VAL A 91 10.43 22.18 -6.14
C VAL A 91 10.98 23.60 -6.10
N LYS A 92 10.29 24.53 -5.42
CA LYS A 92 10.75 25.90 -5.31
C LYS A 92 12.12 26.01 -4.62
N ARG A 93 12.34 25.25 -3.54
CA ARG A 93 13.62 25.24 -2.82
C ARG A 93 14.75 24.67 -3.68
N GLU A 94 14.48 23.59 -4.42
CA GLU A 94 15.44 22.98 -5.33
C GLU A 94 15.86 23.97 -6.42
N GLU A 95 14.88 24.61 -7.08
CA GLU A 95 15.15 25.60 -8.11
C GLU A 95 15.91 26.81 -7.56
N GLN A 96 15.56 27.29 -6.38
CA GLN A 96 16.32 28.36 -5.71
C GLN A 96 17.78 27.96 -5.48
N PHE A 97 18.02 26.74 -5.00
CA PHE A 97 19.38 26.25 -4.78
C PHE A 97 20.16 26.12 -6.10
N LYS A 98 19.55 25.58 -7.16
CA LYS A 98 20.15 25.53 -8.50
C LYS A 98 20.56 26.92 -8.98
N GLN A 99 19.68 27.92 -8.85
CA GLN A 99 20.02 29.30 -9.22
C GLN A 99 21.25 29.81 -8.45
N THR A 100 21.34 29.56 -7.14
CA THR A 100 22.53 29.97 -6.37
C THR A 100 23.84 29.34 -6.87
N LEU A 101 23.77 28.13 -7.45
CA LEU A 101 24.94 27.48 -8.04
C LEU A 101 25.28 28.06 -9.41
N PHE A 102 24.29 28.37 -10.25
CA PHE A 102 24.52 29.00 -11.55
C PHE A 102 25.03 30.44 -11.43
N ASP A 103 24.64 31.16 -10.38
CA ASP A 103 25.07 32.52 -10.11
C ASP A 103 26.49 32.61 -9.50
N LEU A 104 27.18 31.49 -9.27
CA LEU A 104 28.54 31.49 -8.73
C LEU A 104 29.52 32.10 -9.76
N PRO A 105 30.44 32.99 -9.33
CA PRO A 105 31.43 33.62 -10.22
C PRO A 105 32.33 32.65 -10.98
N ILE A 106 32.50 31.42 -10.46
CA ILE A 106 33.30 30.36 -11.10
C ILE A 106 32.73 29.92 -12.46
N TRP A 107 31.44 30.14 -12.69
CA TRP A 107 30.76 29.80 -13.95
C TRP A 107 30.63 30.98 -14.92
N VAL A 108 31.22 32.15 -14.60
CA VAL A 108 31.06 33.39 -15.39
C VAL A 108 31.72 33.31 -16.77
N SER A 109 32.82 32.57 -16.91
CA SER A 109 33.38 32.22 -18.23
C SER A 109 33.59 30.72 -18.32
N PRO A 110 32.61 29.99 -18.89
CA PRO A 110 32.76 28.57 -19.18
C PRO A 110 33.97 28.28 -20.08
N ASN A 111 34.35 29.23 -20.95
CA ASN A 111 35.51 29.08 -21.82
C ASN A 111 36.82 29.15 -21.03
N ASP A 112 36.96 30.07 -20.07
CA ASP A 112 38.16 30.19 -19.23
C ASP A 112 38.32 28.94 -18.34
N LEU A 113 37.21 28.38 -17.84
CA LEU A 113 37.21 27.13 -17.09
C LEU A 113 37.65 25.94 -17.97
N MET A 114 37.16 25.87 -19.21
CA MET A 114 37.55 24.82 -20.16
C MET A 114 39.00 24.95 -20.62
N GLU A 115 39.52 26.17 -20.76
CA GLU A 115 40.92 26.42 -21.11
C GLU A 115 41.88 25.91 -20.02
N VAL A 116 41.52 26.09 -18.74
CA VAL A 116 42.28 25.52 -17.60
C VAL A 116 42.18 24.00 -17.54
N LEU A 117 41.00 23.41 -17.86
CA LEU A 117 40.80 21.96 -17.82
C LEU A 117 41.37 21.21 -19.02
N CYS A 118 41.55 21.90 -20.16
CA CYS A 118 42.11 21.34 -21.39
C CYS A 118 43.59 21.67 -21.58
N GLY A 119 44.26 22.25 -20.58
CA GLY A 119 45.58 22.87 -20.70
C GLY A 119 46.79 22.07 -20.20
N ASP A 120 46.68 20.77 -19.88
CA ASP A 120 47.75 20.01 -19.21
C ASP A 120 48.15 18.67 -19.88
N ASP A 121 48.16 18.55 -21.22
CA ASP A 121 48.54 17.27 -21.88
C ASP A 121 49.72 17.33 -22.87
N ASP A 122 50.45 18.44 -23.02
CA ASP A 122 51.46 18.58 -24.10
C ASP A 122 52.92 18.91 -23.67
N ASP A 123 53.32 18.72 -22.41
CA ASP A 123 54.73 18.95 -21.99
C ASP A 123 55.34 17.75 -21.24
N ASP A 124 55.56 16.63 -21.94
CA ASP A 124 56.53 15.59 -21.56
C ASP A 124 57.29 15.13 -22.83
N ASP A 125 58.34 15.87 -23.21
CA ASP A 125 59.40 15.46 -24.16
C ASP A 125 60.79 15.84 -23.61
#